data_AF-A0A7W0LW18-F1
#
_entry.id   AF-A0A7W0LW18-F1
#
_cell.length_a   1.000
_cell.length_b   1.000
_cell.length_c   1.000
_cell.angle_alpha   90.00
_cell.angle_beta   90.00
_cell.angle_gamma   90.00
#
_symmetry.space_group_name_H-M   'P 1'
#
loop_
_entity.id
_entity.type
_entity.pdbx_description
1 polymer ?
#
loop_
_entity_poly.entity_id
_entity_poly.type
_entity_poly.pdbx_seq_one_letter_code
_entity_poly.pdbx_strand_id
1 'polypeptide(L)'
;MTGAYTGPTALDSLPAATDARLQGAVEAVTSGRFSVLSLDCFDTLLWRKVPEPINAFWVLGSQLQSEGLLAPDIDGSAFALLRQRAEVRARKVRQEGGQGEEVTLRDICALVPPAVLRIGLDELMRREVELERSLLVPDLDVVELARLAGEKGMRVACVSDTYFSETHMRSFLSAPPTGSLEIARIFASSSYGIGKGSGLWRHVIEELDVKPKEIIHVGDNRAADVTAAGRNGIESVYFQRRPEGLARMIHREEAHADSPLSAYHGDYGLTALRSKVLHRVEGQNQPAELQPFWSFGAASLGPPLTGFADWVQERARAAGASKAFCMMREGGLLAKLINAAAPSVSSPVEAEPIWLSRQLCARASIVEGTAEELQSLFERRRMPTVAEFCATLGVDPSEVPGFEHTPNARLHQPRVPERLTEQIVLDPELRARVVAQSSELRGRIVRYLEKMCPPGEDRLVLVDLGWGATIQTLADGLLREAGSELRTIGLYLITTERAAERMIDGTDVHGYLANAGQPPGPVDAFMRSPELLEQICMPDHGSQIGL
;
A
#
# COMPACT_ATOMS: atom_id res chain seq x y z
N MET A 1 25.97 0.80 -9.64
CA MET A 1 26.08 -0.47 -10.38
C MET A 1 24.96 -1.37 -9.90
N THR A 2 24.26 -1.96 -10.86
CA THR A 2 22.96 -2.63 -10.79
C THR A 2 22.96 -3.86 -9.87
N GLY A 3 22.18 -3.81 -8.78
CA GLY A 3 21.81 -5.00 -8.01
C GLY A 3 20.79 -5.79 -8.82
N ALA A 4 21.22 -6.94 -9.34
CA ALA A 4 20.36 -7.86 -10.07
C ALA A 4 19.35 -8.52 -9.10
N TYR A 5 18.06 -8.37 -9.40
CA TYR A 5 17.01 -9.14 -8.78
C TYR A 5 17.18 -10.62 -9.20
N THR A 6 17.68 -11.46 -8.30
CA THR A 6 17.76 -12.90 -8.53
C THR A 6 16.39 -13.51 -8.23
N GLY A 7 15.56 -13.63 -9.28
CA GLY A 7 14.37 -14.47 -9.28
C GLY A 7 14.69 -15.96 -9.06
N PRO A 8 13.68 -16.81 -8.83
CA PRO A 8 13.87 -18.18 -8.37
C PRO A 8 14.62 -19.03 -9.40
N THR A 9 15.68 -19.67 -8.92
CA THR A 9 16.48 -20.69 -9.62
C THR A 9 15.69 -21.98 -9.85
N ALA A 10 15.62 -22.39 -11.12
CA ALA A 10 16.03 -23.70 -11.67
C ALA A 10 15.16 -24.04 -12.91
N LEU A 11 15.80 -24.01 -14.08
CA LEU A 11 15.24 -24.42 -15.37
C LEU A 11 15.09 -25.94 -15.43
N ASP A 12 13.85 -26.41 -15.58
CA ASP A 12 13.49 -27.57 -16.44
C ASP A 12 11.97 -27.64 -16.73
N SER A 13 11.26 -26.54 -16.53
CA SER A 13 9.86 -26.34 -16.90
C SER A 13 9.72 -25.01 -17.65
N LEU A 14 8.69 -24.88 -18.50
CA LEU A 14 8.32 -23.60 -19.14
C LEU A 14 8.43 -22.46 -18.11
N PRO A 15 8.95 -21.26 -18.46
CA PRO A 15 8.96 -20.15 -17.50
C PRO A 15 7.51 -19.91 -17.08
N ALA A 16 7.15 -20.33 -15.87
CA ALA A 16 5.80 -20.24 -15.37
C ALA A 16 5.45 -18.76 -15.32
N ALA A 17 4.39 -18.35 -16.02
CA ALA A 17 3.95 -16.96 -15.98
C ALA A 17 3.65 -16.61 -14.52
N THR A 18 4.23 -15.52 -13.99
CA THR A 18 3.94 -15.13 -12.60
C THR A 18 2.55 -14.52 -12.48
N ASP A 19 2.03 -13.97 -13.58
CA ASP A 19 0.64 -13.58 -13.76
C ASP A 19 -0.17 -14.70 -14.41
N ALA A 20 -1.18 -15.20 -13.70
CA ALA A 20 -1.99 -16.33 -14.14
C ALA A 20 -2.75 -16.06 -15.45
N ARG A 21 -3.03 -14.80 -15.78
CA ARG A 21 -3.76 -14.43 -17.00
C ARG A 21 -2.93 -14.68 -18.26
N LEU A 22 -1.60 -14.66 -18.15
CA LEU A 22 -0.69 -14.79 -19.28
C LEU A 22 -0.31 -16.23 -19.61
N GLN A 23 -0.70 -17.21 -18.79
CA GLN A 23 -0.35 -18.62 -18.99
C GLN A 23 -0.72 -19.12 -20.40
N GLY A 24 -1.94 -18.83 -20.87
CA GLY A 24 -2.36 -19.19 -22.23
C GLY A 24 -1.56 -18.49 -23.34
N ALA A 25 -1.06 -17.27 -23.08
CA ALA A 25 -0.24 -16.55 -24.04
C ALA A 25 1.18 -17.12 -24.11
N VAL A 26 1.76 -17.52 -22.96
CA VAL A 26 3.06 -18.22 -22.92
C VAL A 26 2.99 -19.57 -23.63
N GLU A 27 1.92 -20.34 -23.42
CA GLU A 27 1.67 -21.59 -24.14
C GLU A 27 1.52 -21.36 -25.65
N ALA A 28 0.78 -20.32 -26.04
CA ALA A 28 0.63 -19.95 -27.44
C ALA A 28 1.98 -19.60 -28.09
N VAL A 29 2.76 -18.71 -27.49
CA VAL A 29 4.09 -18.29 -27.99
C VAL A 29 5.05 -19.48 -28.09
N THR A 30 5.01 -20.40 -27.14
CA THR A 30 5.91 -21.58 -27.12
C THR A 30 5.47 -22.70 -28.06
N SER A 31 4.22 -22.73 -28.50
CA SER A 31 3.68 -23.78 -29.36
C SER A 31 4.22 -23.81 -30.80
N GLY A 32 4.84 -22.71 -31.27
CA GLY A 32 5.31 -22.56 -32.65
C GLY A 32 4.20 -22.40 -33.69
N ARG A 33 2.93 -22.23 -33.26
CA ARG A 33 1.78 -22.05 -34.16
C ARG A 33 1.62 -20.63 -34.71
N PHE A 34 2.21 -19.64 -34.04
CA PHE A 34 2.00 -18.22 -34.32
C PHE A 34 3.28 -17.58 -34.84
N SER A 35 3.12 -16.59 -35.71
CA SER A 35 4.20 -15.76 -36.24
C SER A 35 4.15 -14.32 -35.73
N VAL A 36 3.03 -13.91 -35.12
CA VAL A 36 2.84 -12.57 -34.56
C VAL A 36 2.23 -12.64 -33.16
N LEU A 37 2.85 -11.90 -32.22
CA LEU A 37 2.24 -11.53 -30.95
C LEU A 37 1.73 -10.09 -31.07
N SER A 38 0.41 -9.92 -31.00
CA SER A 38 -0.22 -8.61 -30.95
C SER A 38 -0.58 -8.26 -29.51
N LEU A 39 -0.26 -7.06 -29.04
CA LEU A 39 -0.55 -6.60 -27.68
C LEU A 39 -1.43 -5.36 -27.72
N ASP A 40 -2.42 -5.27 -26.84
CA ASP A 40 -2.96 -3.96 -26.49
C ASP A 40 -1.90 -3.14 -25.73
N CYS A 41 -1.91 -1.83 -25.95
CA CYS A 41 -0.92 -0.93 -25.36
C CYS A 41 -1.29 -0.56 -23.92
N PHE A 42 -2.54 -0.16 -23.67
CA PHE A 42 -2.96 0.49 -22.44
C PHE A 42 -3.75 -0.48 -21.57
N ASP A 43 -3.49 -0.45 -20.26
CA ASP A 43 -4.04 -1.43 -19.31
C ASP A 43 -3.69 -2.91 -19.64
N THR A 44 -2.73 -3.12 -20.56
CA THR A 44 -2.14 -4.42 -20.94
C THR A 44 -0.60 -4.36 -20.94
N LEU A 45 0.05 -3.85 -21.99
CA LEU A 45 1.53 -3.71 -22.02
C LEU A 45 2.02 -2.61 -21.07
N LEU A 46 1.25 -1.52 -20.96
CA LEU A 46 1.46 -0.43 -20.03
C LEU A 46 0.25 -0.31 -19.11
N TRP A 47 0.46 -0.01 -17.85
CA TRP A 47 -0.60 0.34 -16.90
C TRP A 47 -0.36 1.75 -16.36
N ARG A 48 -1.34 2.34 -15.68
CA ARG A 48 -1.27 3.74 -15.23
C ARG A 48 -1.20 3.89 -13.72
N LYS A 49 -0.53 4.95 -13.27
CA LYS A 49 -0.53 5.41 -11.88
C LYS A 49 -1.80 6.16 -11.48
N VAL A 50 -2.94 5.80 -12.08
CA VAL A 50 -4.26 6.34 -11.74
C VAL A 50 -5.28 5.22 -11.66
N PRO A 51 -6.36 5.35 -10.86
CA PRO A 51 -7.37 4.31 -10.72
C PRO A 51 -8.08 3.98 -12.03
N GLU A 52 -8.47 5.02 -12.78
CA GLU A 52 -9.11 4.91 -14.08
C GLU A 52 -8.41 5.83 -15.09
N PRO A 53 -8.41 5.49 -16.39
CA PRO A 53 -7.83 6.36 -17.43
C PRO A 53 -8.39 7.78 -17.40
N ILE A 54 -9.67 7.96 -17.04
CA ILE A 54 -10.32 9.28 -16.96
C ILE A 54 -9.69 10.17 -15.87
N ASN A 55 -9.07 9.58 -14.84
CA ASN A 55 -8.45 10.34 -13.77
C ASN A 55 -7.17 11.05 -14.25
N ALA A 56 -6.55 10.63 -15.36
CA ALA A 56 -5.44 11.37 -15.96
C ALA A 56 -5.85 12.80 -16.35
N PHE A 57 -7.11 13.01 -16.76
CA PHE A 57 -7.63 14.34 -17.06
C PHE A 57 -7.75 15.23 -15.82
N TRP A 58 -8.08 14.64 -14.67
CA TRP A 58 -8.08 15.35 -13.39
C TRP A 58 -6.67 15.75 -12.96
N VAL A 59 -5.68 14.86 -13.17
CA VAL A 59 -4.27 15.16 -12.90
C VAL A 59 -3.80 16.31 -13.81
N LEU A 60 -4.12 16.27 -15.11
CA LEU A 60 -3.82 17.36 -16.04
C LEU A 60 -4.47 18.67 -15.60
N GLY A 61 -5.77 18.66 -15.29
CA GLY A 61 -6.50 19.82 -14.82
C GLY A 61 -5.90 20.42 -13.55
N SER A 62 -5.49 19.57 -12.60
CA SER A 62 -4.86 20.01 -11.34
C SER A 62 -3.51 20.68 -11.57
N GLN A 63 -2.68 20.16 -12.49
CA GLN A 63 -1.43 20.81 -12.89
C GLN A 63 -1.69 22.17 -13.53
N LEU A 64 -2.58 22.23 -14.52
CA LEU A 64 -2.97 23.47 -15.20
C LEU A 64 -3.53 24.50 -14.21
N GLN A 65 -4.31 24.08 -13.22
CA GLN A 65 -4.83 24.94 -12.17
C GLN A 65 -3.71 25.51 -11.30
N SER A 66 -2.79 24.65 -10.83
CA SER A 66 -1.68 25.05 -9.96
C SER A 66 -0.70 26.01 -10.65
N GLU A 67 -0.57 25.90 -11.97
CA GLU A 67 0.24 26.79 -12.80
C GLU A 67 -0.51 28.05 -13.25
N GLY A 68 -1.78 28.22 -12.86
CA GLY A 68 -2.59 29.38 -13.24
C GLY A 68 -2.91 29.44 -14.74
N LEU A 69 -2.93 28.30 -15.43
CA LEU A 69 -3.19 28.19 -16.87
C LEU A 69 -4.68 27.97 -17.20
N LEU A 70 -5.51 27.69 -16.20
CA LEU A 70 -6.97 27.70 -16.32
C LEU A 70 -7.55 29.11 -16.13
N ALA A 71 -8.75 29.32 -16.65
CA ALA A 71 -9.54 30.51 -16.33
C ALA A 71 -9.87 30.57 -14.82
N PRO A 72 -10.05 31.77 -14.22
CA PRO A 72 -10.22 31.94 -12.78
C PRO A 72 -11.38 31.14 -12.15
N ASP A 73 -12.41 30.87 -12.93
CA ASP A 73 -13.65 30.19 -12.54
C ASP A 73 -13.65 28.68 -12.91
N ILE A 74 -12.55 28.16 -13.45
CA ILE A 74 -12.39 26.76 -13.84
C ILE A 74 -11.33 26.09 -12.95
N ASP A 75 -11.76 25.14 -12.14
CA ASP A 75 -10.85 24.25 -11.39
C ASP A 75 -10.45 23.01 -12.21
N GLY A 76 -9.51 22.23 -11.68
CA GLY A 76 -9.01 21.02 -12.36
C GLY A 76 -10.10 19.98 -12.63
N SER A 77 -11.11 19.88 -11.76
CA SER A 77 -12.24 18.96 -11.91
C SER A 77 -13.17 19.37 -13.05
N ALA A 78 -13.49 20.67 -13.13
CA ALA A 78 -14.27 21.23 -14.22
C ALA A 78 -13.55 21.07 -15.57
N PHE A 79 -12.23 21.31 -15.60
CA PHE A 79 -11.42 21.05 -16.79
C PHE A 79 -11.47 19.57 -17.22
N ALA A 80 -11.30 18.63 -16.28
CA ALA A 80 -11.33 17.20 -16.58
C ALA A 80 -12.66 16.78 -17.24
N LEU A 81 -13.78 17.28 -16.71
CA LEU A 81 -15.10 17.05 -17.30
C LEU A 81 -15.21 17.66 -18.71
N LEU A 82 -14.75 18.90 -18.90
CA LEU A 82 -14.75 19.56 -20.22
C LEU A 82 -13.92 18.76 -21.23
N ARG A 83 -12.74 18.28 -20.85
CA ARG A 83 -11.86 17.44 -21.69
C ARG A 83 -12.53 16.11 -22.06
N GLN A 84 -13.24 15.46 -21.14
CA GLN A 84 -14.00 14.24 -21.43
C GLN A 84 -15.16 14.52 -22.40
N ARG A 85 -15.89 15.64 -22.20
CA ARG A 85 -16.99 16.04 -23.09
C ARG A 85 -16.50 16.46 -24.47
N ALA A 86 -15.32 17.06 -24.56
CA ALA A 86 -14.67 17.37 -25.83
C ALA A 86 -14.43 16.10 -26.66
N GLU A 87 -13.98 15.01 -26.05
CA GLU A 87 -13.80 13.74 -26.76
C GLU A 87 -15.13 13.19 -27.30
N VAL A 88 -16.14 13.10 -26.44
CA VAL A 88 -17.48 12.64 -26.85
C VAL A 88 -18.03 13.48 -28.01
N ARG A 89 -17.86 14.81 -27.94
CA ARG A 89 -18.29 15.72 -28.99
C ARG A 89 -17.49 15.55 -30.28
N ALA A 90 -16.18 15.36 -30.20
CA ALA A 90 -15.34 15.10 -31.37
C ALA A 90 -15.76 13.81 -32.08
N ARG A 91 -16.02 12.73 -31.32
CA ARG A 91 -16.47 11.45 -31.88
C ARG A 91 -17.80 11.61 -32.60
N LYS A 92 -18.75 12.33 -31.98
CA LYS A 92 -20.05 12.64 -32.59
C LYS A 92 -19.91 13.43 -33.90
N VAL A 93 -19.08 14.47 -33.94
CA VAL A 93 -18.86 15.28 -35.14
C VAL A 93 -18.31 14.45 -36.29
N ARG A 94 -17.33 13.56 -36.01
CA ARG A 94 -16.78 12.67 -37.05
C ARG A 94 -17.80 11.64 -37.53
N GLN A 95 -18.58 11.07 -36.62
CA GLN A 95 -19.63 10.12 -36.95
C GLN A 95 -20.69 10.76 -37.86
N GLU A 96 -21.17 11.96 -37.51
CA GLU A 96 -22.13 12.74 -38.32
C GLU A 96 -21.55 13.15 -39.68
N GLY A 97 -20.23 13.39 -39.75
CA GLY A 97 -19.50 13.67 -40.98
C GLY A 97 -19.14 12.43 -41.84
N GLY A 98 -19.49 11.22 -41.40
CA GLY A 98 -19.15 9.98 -42.11
C GLY A 98 -17.67 9.59 -42.08
N GLN A 99 -16.90 10.13 -41.14
CA GLN A 99 -15.44 9.95 -41.03
C GLN A 99 -15.02 8.89 -39.98
N GLY A 100 -15.97 8.05 -39.55
CA GLY A 100 -15.77 7.07 -38.48
C GLY A 100 -15.93 7.66 -37.07
N GLU A 101 -15.70 6.83 -36.05
CA GLU A 101 -15.89 7.20 -34.63
C GLU A 101 -14.58 7.52 -33.90
N GLU A 102 -13.43 7.18 -34.49
CA GLU A 102 -12.12 7.40 -33.88
C GLU A 102 -11.63 8.82 -34.14
N VAL A 103 -11.15 9.47 -33.09
CA VAL A 103 -10.71 10.87 -33.08
C VAL A 103 -9.23 10.97 -32.75
N THR A 104 -8.58 12.01 -33.23
CA THR A 104 -7.20 12.33 -32.84
C THR A 104 -7.17 13.22 -31.60
N LEU A 105 -6.05 13.25 -30.88
CA LEU A 105 -5.83 14.20 -29.79
C LEU A 105 -6.09 15.65 -30.22
N ARG A 106 -5.72 16.01 -31.46
CA ARG A 106 -5.96 17.35 -32.02
C ARG A 106 -7.46 17.64 -32.16
N ASP A 107 -8.25 16.69 -32.66
CA ASP A 107 -9.70 16.83 -32.80
C ASP A 107 -10.35 17.14 -31.44
N ILE A 108 -9.83 16.51 -30.38
CA ILE A 108 -10.35 16.68 -29.03
C ILE A 108 -9.91 18.03 -28.43
N CYS A 109 -8.61 18.31 -28.42
CA CYS A 109 -8.07 19.52 -27.82
C CYS A 109 -8.56 20.79 -28.53
N ALA A 110 -8.84 20.74 -29.84
CA ALA A 110 -9.38 21.86 -30.60
C ALA A 110 -10.80 22.27 -30.16
N LEU A 111 -11.53 21.40 -29.45
CA LEU A 111 -12.84 21.71 -28.89
C LEU A 111 -12.78 22.37 -27.51
N VAL A 112 -11.60 22.45 -26.89
CA VAL A 112 -11.43 23.20 -25.63
C VAL A 112 -11.34 24.69 -25.96
N PRO A 113 -12.30 25.53 -25.52
CA PRO A 113 -12.36 26.91 -25.95
C PRO A 113 -11.25 27.76 -25.31
N PRO A 114 -10.76 28.82 -25.99
CA PRO A 114 -9.77 29.75 -25.43
C PRO A 114 -10.22 30.46 -24.14
N ALA A 115 -11.53 30.49 -23.86
CA ALA A 115 -12.06 31.04 -22.62
C ALA A 115 -11.75 30.17 -21.39
N VAL A 116 -11.41 28.88 -21.58
CA VAL A 116 -11.11 27.92 -20.50
C VAL A 116 -9.61 27.84 -20.21
N LEU A 117 -8.77 28.03 -21.22
CA LEU A 117 -7.31 27.85 -21.15
C LEU A 117 -6.55 29.10 -21.57
N ARG A 118 -5.45 29.37 -20.86
CA ARG A 118 -4.51 30.45 -21.17
C ARG A 118 -3.33 30.00 -22.04
N ILE A 119 -3.39 28.77 -22.54
CA ILE A 119 -2.39 28.16 -23.42
C ILE A 119 -3.00 27.81 -24.78
N GLY A 120 -2.16 27.75 -25.81
CA GLY A 120 -2.56 27.32 -27.14
C GLY A 120 -2.79 25.80 -27.25
N LEU A 121 -3.41 25.40 -28.36
CA LEU A 121 -3.71 24.01 -28.70
C LEU A 121 -2.49 23.09 -28.63
N ASP A 122 -1.38 23.47 -29.29
CA ASP A 122 -0.20 22.61 -29.39
C ASP A 122 0.46 22.39 -28.01
N GLU A 123 0.43 23.39 -27.14
CA GLU A 123 0.94 23.27 -25.77
C GLU A 123 0.06 22.37 -24.89
N LEU A 124 -1.28 22.46 -25.04
CA LEU A 124 -2.19 21.55 -24.35
C LEU A 124 -1.94 20.09 -24.77
N MET A 125 -1.83 19.85 -26.07
CA MET A 125 -1.55 18.52 -26.61
C MET A 125 -0.20 17.98 -26.10
N ARG A 126 0.84 18.82 -26.10
CA ARG A 126 2.18 18.45 -25.60
C ARG A 126 2.12 18.05 -24.13
N ARG A 127 1.42 18.82 -23.30
CA ARG A 127 1.25 18.54 -21.87
C ARG A 127 0.45 17.28 -21.61
N GLU A 128 -0.61 17.02 -22.37
CA GLU A 128 -1.39 15.79 -22.23
C GLU A 128 -0.55 14.54 -22.57
N VAL A 129 0.26 14.60 -23.64
CA VAL A 129 1.18 13.52 -24.00
C VAL A 129 2.29 13.33 -22.96
N GLU A 130 2.87 14.42 -22.45
CA GLU A 130 3.90 14.37 -21.42
C GLU A 130 3.37 13.80 -20.11
N LEU A 131 2.18 14.23 -19.70
CA LEU A 131 1.51 13.70 -18.52
C LEU A 131 1.23 12.20 -18.68
N GLU A 132 0.60 11.79 -19.78
CA GLU A 132 0.30 10.39 -20.03
C GLU A 132 1.58 9.55 -19.91
N ARG A 133 2.67 9.97 -20.57
CA ARG A 133 3.99 9.31 -20.46
C ARG A 133 4.48 9.21 -19.01
N SER A 134 4.25 10.24 -18.20
CA SER A 134 4.68 10.25 -16.79
C SER A 134 3.85 9.33 -15.89
N LEU A 135 2.62 9.00 -16.30
CA LEU A 135 1.68 8.14 -15.56
C LEU A 135 1.80 6.68 -15.97
N LEU A 136 2.28 6.39 -17.18
CA LEU A 136 2.43 5.03 -17.69
C LEU A 136 3.62 4.31 -17.05
N VAL A 137 3.40 3.03 -16.76
CA VAL A 137 4.38 2.10 -16.20
C VAL A 137 4.33 0.80 -17.00
N PRO A 138 5.47 0.24 -17.43
CA PRO A 138 5.51 -1.06 -18.09
C PRO A 138 4.99 -2.20 -17.22
N ASP A 139 4.21 -3.10 -17.82
CA ASP A 139 3.88 -4.38 -17.23
C ASP A 139 5.03 -5.37 -17.49
N LEU A 140 5.79 -5.69 -16.44
CA LEU A 140 6.99 -6.52 -16.57
C LEU A 140 6.69 -7.95 -17.05
N ASP A 141 5.53 -8.51 -16.70
CA ASP A 141 5.16 -9.86 -17.13
C ASP A 141 4.80 -9.88 -18.63
N VAL A 142 4.14 -8.82 -19.12
CA VAL A 142 3.81 -8.66 -20.55
C VAL A 142 5.06 -8.30 -21.37
N VAL A 143 5.98 -7.50 -20.82
CA VAL A 143 7.28 -7.22 -21.43
C VAL A 143 8.08 -8.52 -21.61
N GLU A 144 8.07 -9.40 -20.60
CA GLU A 144 8.79 -10.67 -20.69
C GLU A 144 8.14 -11.62 -21.70
N LEU A 145 6.80 -11.66 -21.78
CA LEU A 145 6.09 -12.36 -22.84
C LEU A 145 6.50 -11.85 -24.24
N ALA A 146 6.62 -10.53 -24.41
CA ALA A 146 7.04 -9.93 -25.67
C ALA A 146 8.48 -10.30 -26.04
N ARG A 147 9.40 -10.34 -25.06
CA ARG A 147 10.78 -10.81 -25.27
C ARG A 147 10.80 -12.27 -25.70
N LEU A 148 10.08 -13.13 -24.97
CA LEU A 148 9.98 -14.55 -25.32
C LEU A 148 9.45 -14.75 -26.74
N ALA A 149 8.45 -13.96 -27.17
CA ALA A 149 7.95 -14.01 -28.54
C ALA A 149 9.04 -13.64 -29.56
N GLY A 150 9.81 -12.58 -29.29
CA GLY A 150 10.96 -12.21 -30.13
C GLY A 150 12.03 -13.30 -30.21
N GLU A 151 12.36 -13.95 -29.09
CA GLU A 151 13.30 -15.09 -29.06
C GLU A 151 12.80 -16.30 -29.85
N LYS A 152 11.48 -16.48 -29.95
CA LYS A 152 10.85 -17.49 -30.81
C LYS A 152 10.72 -17.06 -32.27
N GLY A 153 11.25 -15.90 -32.65
CA GLY A 153 11.21 -15.36 -34.01
C GLY A 153 9.86 -14.79 -34.41
N MET A 154 8.96 -14.53 -33.46
CA MET A 154 7.68 -13.88 -33.73
C MET A 154 7.88 -12.37 -33.85
N ARG A 155 7.08 -11.72 -34.71
CA ARG A 155 6.98 -10.26 -34.74
C ARG A 155 6.07 -9.79 -33.61
N VAL A 156 6.50 -8.78 -32.86
CA VAL A 156 5.65 -8.13 -31.84
C VAL A 156 5.02 -6.88 -32.44
N ALA A 157 3.70 -6.74 -32.30
CA ALA A 157 2.94 -5.57 -32.73
C ALA A 157 2.07 -5.04 -31.60
N CYS A 158 1.80 -3.74 -31.60
CA CYS A 158 0.80 -3.14 -30.70
C CYS A 158 -0.43 -2.71 -31.48
N VAL A 159 -1.62 -2.97 -30.96
CA VAL A 159 -2.89 -2.54 -31.55
C VAL A 159 -3.72 -1.93 -30.44
N SER A 160 -4.15 -0.67 -30.56
CA SER A 160 -4.89 0.00 -29.48
C SER A 160 -5.93 1.00 -30.00
N ASP A 161 -7.08 1.01 -29.34
CA ASP A 161 -8.13 2.02 -29.55
C ASP A 161 -7.77 3.27 -28.73
N THR A 162 -7.24 4.29 -29.40
CA THR A 162 -6.67 5.47 -28.75
C THR A 162 -6.68 6.72 -29.63
N TYR A 163 -6.84 7.88 -29.00
CA TYR A 163 -6.66 9.19 -29.63
C TYR A 163 -5.19 9.61 -29.80
N PHE A 164 -4.25 8.86 -29.24
CA PHE A 164 -2.82 9.08 -29.43
C PHE A 164 -2.36 8.57 -30.80
N SER A 165 -1.43 9.31 -31.43
CA SER A 165 -0.83 8.90 -32.70
C SER A 165 0.20 7.78 -32.50
N GLU A 166 0.61 7.12 -33.59
CA GLU A 166 1.74 6.18 -33.56
C GLU A 166 3.00 6.83 -32.95
N THR A 167 3.29 8.08 -33.31
CA THR A 167 4.45 8.82 -32.79
C THR A 167 4.38 8.99 -31.26
N HIS A 168 3.20 9.31 -30.73
CA HIS A 168 3.00 9.40 -29.27
C HIS A 168 3.20 8.03 -28.61
N MET A 169 2.59 6.98 -29.16
CA MET A 169 2.74 5.61 -28.62
C MET A 169 4.19 5.13 -28.63
N ARG A 170 4.95 5.38 -29.71
CA ARG A 170 6.39 5.09 -29.75
C ARG A 170 7.15 5.82 -28.64
N SER A 171 6.77 7.07 -28.36
CA SER A 171 7.39 7.83 -27.25
C SER A 171 7.09 7.19 -25.88
N PHE A 172 5.88 6.67 -25.67
CA PHE A 172 5.49 5.99 -24.42
C PHE A 172 6.25 4.67 -24.20
N LEU A 173 6.58 3.98 -25.30
CA LEU A 173 7.26 2.68 -25.29
C LEU A 173 8.78 2.79 -25.35
N SER A 174 9.35 4.00 -25.45
CA SER A 174 10.79 4.22 -25.66
C SER A 174 11.65 4.03 -24.41
N ALA A 175 11.08 4.13 -23.21
CA ALA A 175 11.82 4.00 -21.95
C ALA A 175 12.05 2.52 -21.58
N PRO A 176 13.17 2.16 -20.93
CA PRO A 176 13.34 0.81 -20.41
C PRO A 176 12.24 0.43 -19.39
N PRO A 177 11.85 -0.86 -19.30
CA PRO A 177 12.33 -1.98 -20.13
C PRO A 177 11.66 -2.10 -21.52
N THR A 178 10.56 -1.39 -21.79
CA THR A 178 9.84 -1.50 -23.08
C THR A 178 10.65 -1.03 -24.28
N GLY A 179 11.55 -0.05 -24.10
CA GLY A 179 12.43 0.43 -25.17
C GLY A 179 13.44 -0.61 -25.69
N SER A 180 13.60 -1.74 -24.99
CA SER A 180 14.40 -2.88 -25.46
C SER A 180 13.63 -3.82 -26.39
N LEU A 181 12.31 -3.66 -26.50
CA LEU A 181 11.46 -4.50 -27.34
C LEU A 181 11.49 -4.03 -28.79
N GLU A 182 11.65 -4.96 -29.72
CA GLU A 182 11.49 -4.70 -31.14
C GLU A 182 10.00 -4.76 -31.52
N ILE A 183 9.33 -3.61 -31.46
CA ILE A 183 7.93 -3.47 -31.87
C ILE A 183 7.86 -3.18 -33.37
N ALA A 184 7.55 -4.22 -34.14
CA ALA A 184 7.53 -4.20 -35.59
C ALA A 184 6.52 -3.17 -36.15
N ARG A 185 5.31 -3.10 -35.57
CA ARG A 185 4.24 -2.18 -35.98
C ARG A 185 3.38 -1.73 -34.80
N ILE A 186 2.84 -0.52 -34.90
CA ILE A 186 1.88 0.05 -33.94
C ILE A 186 0.66 0.51 -34.73
N PHE A 187 -0.50 -0.03 -34.38
CA PHE A 187 -1.79 0.29 -34.96
C PHE A 187 -2.61 1.10 -33.95
N ALA A 188 -2.59 2.42 -34.10
CA ALA A 188 -3.41 3.33 -33.31
C ALA A 188 -4.71 3.64 -34.05
N SER A 189 -5.86 3.33 -33.45
CA SER A 189 -7.18 3.50 -34.10
C SER A 189 -7.41 4.90 -34.66
N SER A 190 -6.95 5.95 -33.98
CA SER A 190 -7.03 7.35 -34.45
C SER A 190 -6.31 7.60 -35.78
N SER A 191 -5.25 6.84 -36.09
CA SER A 191 -4.53 6.94 -37.37
C SER A 191 -5.32 6.33 -38.53
N TYR A 192 -6.19 5.36 -38.24
CA TYR A 192 -7.03 4.66 -39.23
C TYR A 192 -8.46 5.20 -39.28
N GLY A 193 -8.88 6.00 -38.29
CA GLY A 193 -10.26 6.47 -38.15
C GLY A 193 -11.26 5.37 -37.77
N ILE A 194 -10.78 4.18 -37.41
CA ILE A 194 -11.61 3.01 -37.10
C ILE A 194 -11.03 2.21 -35.94
N GLY A 195 -11.89 1.81 -34.99
CA GLY A 195 -11.51 1.02 -33.83
C GLY A 195 -11.51 -0.49 -34.09
N LYS A 196 -10.95 -1.24 -33.14
CA LYS A 196 -10.91 -2.73 -33.14
C LYS A 196 -12.28 -3.35 -33.31
N GLY A 197 -13.28 -2.84 -32.58
CA GLY A 197 -14.67 -3.30 -32.64
C GLY A 197 -15.33 -3.16 -34.01
N SER A 198 -14.85 -2.21 -34.83
CA SER A 198 -15.51 -1.77 -36.06
C SER A 198 -14.77 -2.16 -37.34
N GLY A 199 -13.46 -2.42 -37.28
CA GLY A 199 -12.73 -2.92 -38.45
C GLY A 199 -11.21 -2.84 -38.43
N LEU A 200 -10.57 -2.27 -37.40
CA LEU A 200 -9.11 -2.12 -37.34
C LEU A 200 -8.35 -3.44 -37.54
N TRP A 201 -8.89 -4.56 -37.06
CA TRP A 201 -8.29 -5.88 -37.22
C TRP A 201 -8.02 -6.27 -38.68
N ARG A 202 -8.84 -5.79 -39.64
CA ARG A 202 -8.60 -6.07 -41.06
C ARG A 202 -7.32 -5.40 -41.56
N HIS A 203 -7.12 -4.12 -41.20
CA HIS A 203 -5.89 -3.41 -41.51
C HIS A 203 -4.67 -4.06 -40.84
N VAL A 204 -4.82 -4.51 -39.60
CA VAL A 204 -3.76 -5.25 -38.88
C VAL A 204 -3.34 -6.50 -39.66
N ILE A 205 -4.31 -7.31 -40.10
CA ILE A 205 -4.04 -8.55 -40.86
C ILE A 205 -3.37 -8.23 -42.21
N GLU A 206 -3.90 -7.24 -42.94
CA GLU A 206 -3.40 -6.82 -44.25
C GLU A 206 -1.97 -6.29 -44.18
N GLU A 207 -1.66 -5.39 -43.24
CA GLU A 207 -0.34 -4.77 -43.12
C GLU A 207 0.73 -5.68 -42.51
N LEU A 208 0.33 -6.62 -41.65
CA LEU A 208 1.25 -7.62 -41.12
C LEU A 208 1.55 -8.74 -42.13
N ASP A 209 0.73 -8.87 -43.18
CA ASP A 209 0.86 -9.88 -44.22
C ASP A 209 0.93 -11.32 -43.66
N VAL A 210 -0.01 -11.66 -42.78
CA VAL A 210 -0.14 -12.99 -42.16
C VAL A 210 -1.58 -13.45 -42.14
N LYS A 211 -1.80 -14.76 -41.99
CA LYS A 211 -3.14 -15.28 -41.78
C LYS A 211 -3.60 -14.94 -40.35
N PRO A 212 -4.91 -14.69 -40.13
CA PRO A 212 -5.42 -14.37 -38.81
C PRO A 212 -5.07 -15.41 -37.73
N LYS A 213 -5.06 -16.70 -38.10
CA LYS A 213 -4.72 -17.81 -37.21
C LYS A 213 -3.25 -17.87 -36.78
N GLU A 214 -2.39 -17.08 -37.42
CA GLU A 214 -0.97 -16.94 -37.07
C GLU A 214 -0.72 -15.78 -36.11
N ILE A 215 -1.79 -15.06 -35.71
CA ILE A 215 -1.76 -13.98 -34.74
C ILE A 215 -2.36 -14.49 -33.41
N ILE A 216 -1.61 -14.30 -32.33
CA ILE A 216 -2.14 -14.36 -30.96
C ILE A 216 -2.20 -12.95 -30.41
N HIS A 217 -3.36 -12.54 -29.90
CA HIS A 217 -3.55 -11.22 -29.30
C HIS A 217 -3.72 -11.28 -27.79
N VAL A 218 -3.13 -10.34 -27.05
CA VAL A 218 -3.36 -10.16 -25.61
C VAL A 218 -3.89 -8.76 -25.38
N GLY A 219 -5.04 -8.64 -24.72
CA GLY A 219 -5.68 -7.34 -24.45
C GLY A 219 -6.75 -7.41 -23.36
N ASP A 220 -7.10 -6.25 -22.78
CA ASP A 220 -7.92 -6.12 -21.59
C ASP A 220 -9.40 -5.91 -21.86
N ASN A 221 -9.80 -5.68 -23.11
CA ASN A 221 -11.18 -5.40 -23.47
C ASN A 221 -11.86 -6.61 -24.14
N ARG A 222 -12.85 -7.21 -23.47
CA ARG A 222 -13.56 -8.39 -24.01
C ARG A 222 -14.22 -8.14 -25.38
N ALA A 223 -14.73 -6.94 -25.63
CA ALA A 223 -15.42 -6.63 -26.87
C ALA A 223 -14.42 -6.38 -28.02
N ALA A 224 -13.43 -5.53 -27.78
CA ALA A 224 -12.46 -5.07 -28.78
C ALA A 224 -11.34 -6.10 -29.04
N ASP A 225 -10.79 -6.69 -27.98
CA ASP A 225 -9.58 -7.53 -28.05
C ASP A 225 -9.90 -9.01 -28.20
N VAL A 226 -11.02 -9.48 -27.65
CA VAL A 226 -11.38 -10.91 -27.71
C VAL A 226 -12.46 -11.16 -28.76
N THR A 227 -13.60 -10.49 -28.62
CA THR A 227 -14.77 -10.76 -29.49
C THR A 227 -14.52 -10.26 -30.91
N ALA A 228 -14.07 -9.01 -31.09
CA ALA A 228 -13.84 -8.45 -32.41
C ALA A 228 -12.61 -9.07 -33.10
N ALA A 229 -11.55 -9.40 -32.37
CA ALA A 229 -10.41 -10.14 -32.91
C ALA A 229 -10.84 -11.55 -33.38
N GLY A 230 -11.58 -12.27 -32.54
CA GLY A 230 -12.11 -13.61 -32.87
C GLY A 230 -13.03 -13.63 -34.09
N ARG A 231 -13.84 -12.57 -34.30
CA ARG A 231 -14.65 -12.41 -35.54
C ARG A 231 -13.80 -12.31 -36.81
N ASN A 232 -12.54 -11.90 -36.69
CA ASN A 232 -11.58 -11.86 -37.78
C ASN A 232 -10.66 -13.10 -37.83
N GLY A 233 -10.92 -14.11 -36.98
CA GLY A 233 -10.16 -15.37 -36.94
C GLY A 233 -8.84 -15.32 -36.17
N ILE A 234 -8.65 -14.29 -35.34
CA ILE A 234 -7.47 -14.10 -34.48
C ILE A 234 -7.71 -14.82 -33.14
N GLU A 235 -6.71 -15.56 -32.66
CA GLU A 235 -6.74 -16.17 -31.32
C GLU A 235 -6.41 -15.10 -30.28
N SER A 236 -7.05 -15.11 -29.11
CA SER A 236 -6.86 -14.04 -28.13
C SER A 236 -6.89 -14.53 -26.69
N VAL A 237 -6.05 -13.91 -25.85
CA VAL A 237 -5.99 -14.11 -24.40
C VAL A 237 -6.53 -12.86 -23.73
N TYR A 238 -7.54 -13.05 -22.90
CA TYR A 238 -8.17 -11.96 -22.16
C TYR A 238 -7.33 -11.57 -20.94
N PHE A 239 -6.76 -10.37 -20.97
CA PHE A 239 -5.97 -9.81 -19.89
C PHE A 239 -6.83 -8.93 -18.99
N GLN A 240 -7.64 -9.55 -18.13
CA GLN A 240 -8.58 -8.81 -17.28
C GLN A 240 -7.88 -7.72 -16.45
N ARG A 241 -8.11 -6.42 -16.74
CA ARG A 241 -7.48 -5.31 -16.01
C ARG A 241 -7.69 -5.36 -14.50
N ARG A 242 -8.92 -5.61 -14.06
CA ARG A 242 -9.31 -5.59 -12.64
C ARG A 242 -10.27 -6.75 -12.30
N PRO A 243 -10.00 -7.52 -11.22
CA PRO A 243 -10.95 -8.50 -10.70
C PRO A 243 -12.24 -7.84 -10.21
N GLU A 244 -13.38 -8.48 -10.40
CA GLU A 244 -14.68 -7.93 -9.98
C GLU A 244 -14.78 -7.70 -8.47
N GLY A 245 -14.16 -8.58 -7.66
CA GLY A 245 -14.11 -8.44 -6.21
C GLY A 245 -13.41 -7.14 -5.77
N LEU A 246 -12.30 -6.82 -6.42
CA LEU A 246 -11.56 -5.58 -6.19
C LEU A 246 -12.36 -4.35 -6.66
N ALA A 247 -13.01 -4.44 -7.83
CA ALA A 247 -13.86 -3.35 -8.31
C ALA A 247 -14.98 -2.99 -7.31
N ARG A 248 -15.63 -3.99 -6.72
CA ARG A 248 -16.64 -3.76 -5.67
C ARG A 248 -16.06 -3.16 -4.40
N MET A 249 -14.83 -3.56 -4.03
CA MET A 249 -14.15 -3.02 -2.86
C MET A 249 -13.79 -1.55 -3.06
N ILE A 250 -13.16 -1.19 -4.18
CA ILE A 250 -12.81 0.20 -4.52
C ILE A 250 -14.06 1.09 -4.53
N HIS A 251 -15.15 0.64 -5.15
CA HIS A 251 -16.40 1.40 -5.17
C HIS A 251 -16.94 1.69 -3.76
N ARG A 252 -16.75 0.77 -2.80
CA ARG A 252 -17.12 1.00 -1.39
C ARG A 252 -16.14 1.93 -0.69
N GLU A 253 -14.85 1.82 -0.97
CA GLU A 253 -13.82 2.72 -0.43
C GLU A 253 -14.10 4.18 -0.83
N GLU A 254 -14.40 4.43 -2.10
CA GLU A 254 -14.78 5.75 -2.65
C GLU A 254 -16.02 6.35 -1.97
N ALA A 255 -16.95 5.51 -1.50
CA ALA A 255 -18.15 5.97 -0.79
C ALA A 255 -17.87 6.38 0.66
N HIS A 256 -16.73 5.97 1.22
CA HIS A 256 -16.39 6.15 2.65
C HIS A 256 -15.22 7.10 2.88
N ALA A 257 -14.35 7.32 1.89
CA ALA A 257 -13.26 8.25 1.97
C ALA A 257 -12.97 8.87 0.60
N ASP A 258 -12.85 10.19 0.57
CA ASP A 258 -12.17 10.87 -0.53
C ASP A 258 -10.70 10.48 -0.45
N SER A 259 -10.23 9.63 -1.36
CA SER A 259 -8.80 9.35 -1.50
C SER A 259 -8.21 10.40 -2.45
N PRO A 260 -7.51 11.43 -1.93
CA PRO A 260 -7.03 12.49 -2.80
C PRO A 260 -5.97 11.94 -3.75
N LEU A 261 -6.19 12.15 -5.05
CA LEU A 261 -5.18 11.86 -6.05
C LEU A 261 -4.08 12.92 -5.99
N SER A 262 -2.83 12.50 -6.12
CA SER A 262 -1.72 13.41 -6.34
C SER A 262 -1.89 14.10 -7.70
N ALA A 263 -1.76 15.43 -7.71
CA ALA A 263 -1.77 16.23 -8.94
C ALA A 263 -0.61 15.91 -9.90
N TYR A 264 0.36 15.08 -9.48
CA TYR A 264 1.50 14.69 -10.32
C TYR A 264 1.62 13.18 -10.51
N HIS A 265 1.11 12.39 -9.56
CA HIS A 265 1.35 10.96 -9.51
C HIS A 265 0.08 10.11 -9.45
N GLY A 266 -1.11 10.73 -9.51
CA GLY A 266 -2.38 10.03 -9.37
C GLY A 266 -2.47 9.31 -8.02
N ASP A 267 -2.77 8.02 -8.03
CA ASP A 267 -2.78 7.17 -6.83
C ASP A 267 -1.46 6.42 -6.62
N TYR A 268 -0.39 6.90 -7.28
CA TYR A 268 0.93 6.25 -7.32
C TYR A 268 0.91 4.83 -7.91
N GLY A 269 -0.21 4.43 -8.55
CA GLY A 269 -0.37 3.09 -9.08
C GLY A 269 -0.94 2.07 -8.11
N LEU A 270 -1.37 2.49 -6.92
CA LEU A 270 -1.88 1.60 -5.89
C LEU A 270 -3.03 0.73 -6.41
N THR A 271 -4.01 1.31 -7.11
CA THR A 271 -5.15 0.57 -7.65
C THR A 271 -4.73 -0.49 -8.68
N ALA A 272 -3.80 -0.15 -9.57
CA ALA A 272 -3.30 -1.06 -10.59
C ALA A 272 -2.47 -2.19 -9.96
N LEU A 273 -1.59 -1.87 -9.01
CA LEU A 273 -0.79 -2.87 -8.27
C LEU A 273 -1.69 -3.83 -7.47
N ARG A 274 -2.74 -3.34 -6.82
CA ARG A 274 -3.76 -4.18 -6.16
C ARG A 274 -4.46 -5.10 -7.14
N SER A 275 -4.69 -4.65 -8.37
CA SER A 275 -5.31 -5.47 -9.41
C SER A 275 -4.34 -6.55 -9.89
N LYS A 276 -3.09 -6.18 -10.13
CA LYS A 276 -2.02 -7.09 -10.56
C LYS A 276 -1.72 -8.17 -9.52
N VAL A 277 -1.59 -7.79 -8.24
CA VAL A 277 -1.27 -8.78 -7.20
C VAL A 277 -2.35 -9.85 -7.15
N LEU A 278 -3.63 -9.51 -7.32
CA LEU A 278 -4.72 -10.48 -7.32
C LEU A 278 -4.73 -11.45 -8.51
N HIS A 279 -3.94 -11.18 -9.55
CA HIS A 279 -3.74 -12.07 -10.69
C HIS A 279 -2.49 -12.95 -10.58
N ARG A 280 -1.73 -12.83 -9.50
CA ARG A 280 -0.56 -13.67 -9.24
C ARG A 280 -0.93 -15.14 -9.09
N VAL A 281 -0.10 -16.01 -9.66
CA VAL A 281 -0.27 -17.48 -9.56
C VAL A 281 -0.27 -17.96 -8.11
N GLU A 282 0.48 -17.32 -7.22
CA GLU A 282 0.53 -17.66 -5.80
C GLU A 282 -0.83 -17.54 -5.10
N GLY A 283 -1.65 -16.57 -5.53
CA GLY A 283 -3.00 -16.38 -5.03
C GLY A 283 -4.00 -17.36 -5.64
N GLN A 284 -3.89 -17.59 -6.95
CA GLN A 284 -4.76 -18.53 -7.68
C GLN A 284 -4.55 -19.98 -7.23
N ASN A 285 -3.32 -20.34 -6.84
CA ASN A 285 -2.96 -21.66 -6.35
C ASN A 285 -3.34 -21.91 -4.88
N GLN A 286 -3.86 -20.90 -4.17
CA GLN A 286 -4.39 -21.12 -2.82
C GLN A 286 -5.65 -21.99 -2.87
N PRO A 287 -5.87 -22.86 -1.86
CA PRO A 287 -7.15 -23.53 -1.66
C PRO A 287 -8.31 -22.51 -1.68
N ALA A 288 -9.46 -22.90 -2.23
CA ALA A 288 -10.61 -22.01 -2.39
C ALA A 288 -11.05 -21.35 -1.07
N GLU A 289 -10.96 -22.09 0.05
CA GLU A 289 -11.22 -21.61 1.41
C GLU A 289 -10.32 -20.43 1.82
N LEU A 290 -9.07 -20.42 1.34
CA LEU A 290 -8.01 -19.49 1.73
C LEU A 290 -7.86 -18.31 0.76
N GLN A 291 -8.39 -18.41 -0.47
CA GLN A 291 -8.31 -17.36 -1.47
C GLN A 291 -8.85 -15.99 -1.01
N PRO A 292 -9.97 -15.88 -0.28
CA PRO A 292 -10.45 -14.60 0.24
C PRO A 292 -9.47 -13.96 1.22
N PHE A 293 -8.87 -14.76 2.10
CA PHE A 293 -7.88 -14.29 3.09
C PHE A 293 -6.60 -13.84 2.42
N TRP A 294 -6.12 -14.60 1.42
CA TRP A 294 -4.97 -14.22 0.61
C TRP A 294 -5.23 -12.91 -0.14
N SER A 295 -6.40 -12.79 -0.78
CA SER A 295 -6.78 -11.58 -1.53
C SER A 295 -6.88 -10.35 -0.63
N PHE A 296 -7.48 -10.50 0.55
CA PHE A 296 -7.56 -9.43 1.54
C PHE A 296 -6.17 -9.03 2.07
N GLY A 297 -5.34 -10.01 2.41
CA GLY A 297 -3.96 -9.76 2.82
C GLY A 297 -3.15 -9.04 1.75
N ALA A 298 -3.18 -9.52 0.50
CA ALA A 298 -2.38 -8.98 -0.59
C ALA A 298 -2.88 -7.61 -1.10
N ALA A 299 -4.20 -7.41 -1.24
CA ALA A 299 -4.75 -6.21 -1.86
C ALA A 299 -5.19 -5.13 -0.86
N SER A 300 -5.41 -5.44 0.42
CA SER A 300 -5.85 -4.45 1.41
C SER A 300 -4.78 -4.15 2.46
N LEU A 301 -4.13 -5.17 3.03
CA LEU A 301 -3.14 -4.99 4.11
C LEU A 301 -1.71 -4.86 3.59
N GLY A 302 -1.39 -5.57 2.51
CA GLY A 302 -0.07 -5.62 1.90
C GLY A 302 0.47 -4.22 1.61
N PRO A 303 -0.25 -3.36 0.85
CA PRO A 303 0.26 -2.03 0.50
C PRO A 303 0.63 -1.15 1.70
N PRO A 304 -0.24 -0.92 2.71
CA PRO A 304 0.14 -0.10 3.86
C PRO A 304 1.24 -0.74 4.71
N LEU A 305 1.27 -2.07 4.85
CA LEU A 305 2.31 -2.76 5.63
C LEU A 305 3.67 -2.78 4.93
N THR A 306 3.71 -2.93 3.60
CA THR A 306 4.95 -2.82 2.81
C THR A 306 5.49 -1.39 2.88
N GLY A 307 4.63 -0.38 2.68
CA GLY A 307 5.05 1.01 2.82
C GLY A 307 5.54 1.35 4.23
N PHE A 308 4.91 0.79 5.26
CA PHE A 308 5.38 0.93 6.64
C PHE A 308 6.75 0.28 6.85
N ALA A 309 6.97 -0.92 6.31
CA ALA A 309 8.24 -1.63 6.39
C ALA A 309 9.39 -0.86 5.69
N ASP A 310 9.16 -0.36 4.48
CA ASP A 310 10.11 0.50 3.75
C ASP A 310 10.41 1.78 4.55
N TRP A 311 9.37 2.43 5.09
CA TRP A 311 9.52 3.64 5.89
C TRP A 311 10.30 3.40 7.18
N VAL A 312 10.08 2.27 7.88
CA VAL A 312 10.86 1.90 9.08
C VAL A 312 12.33 1.73 8.73
N GLN A 313 12.65 1.04 7.64
CA GLN A 313 14.02 0.87 7.17
C GLN A 313 14.70 2.23 6.92
N GLU A 314 14.02 3.14 6.23
CA GLU A 314 14.52 4.50 5.96
C GLU A 314 14.75 5.30 7.24
N ARG A 315 13.80 5.28 8.17
CA ARG A 315 13.84 6.05 9.41
C ARG A 315 14.89 5.52 10.39
N ALA A 316 14.97 4.21 10.56
CA ALA A 316 15.99 3.59 11.41
C ALA A 316 17.40 3.89 10.88
N ARG A 317 17.60 3.78 9.56
CA ARG A 317 18.87 4.14 8.91
C ARG A 317 19.20 5.63 9.08
N ALA A 318 18.21 6.51 8.91
CA ALA A 318 18.39 7.95 9.10
C ALA A 318 18.74 8.32 10.56
N ALA A 319 18.25 7.53 11.52
CA ALA A 319 18.58 7.65 12.93
C ALA A 319 19.96 7.05 13.31
N GLY A 320 20.66 6.43 12.34
CA GLY A 320 21.95 5.78 12.57
C GLY A 320 21.87 4.45 13.32
N ALA A 321 20.67 3.86 13.43
CA ALA A 321 20.48 2.59 14.12
C ALA A 321 20.79 1.42 13.20
N SER A 322 21.49 0.39 13.70
CA SER A 322 21.67 -0.87 12.97
C SER A 322 20.51 -1.84 13.16
N LYS A 323 19.68 -1.62 14.19
CA LYS A 323 18.55 -2.49 14.52
C LYS A 323 17.25 -1.73 14.75
N ALA A 324 16.14 -2.38 14.41
CA ALA A 324 14.78 -1.95 14.73
C ALA A 324 14.05 -3.03 15.54
N PHE A 325 13.50 -2.65 16.69
CA PHE A 325 12.94 -3.58 17.66
C PHE A 325 11.42 -3.58 17.63
N CYS A 326 10.83 -4.63 17.09
CA CYS A 326 9.39 -4.75 16.93
C CYS A 326 8.75 -5.27 18.22
N MET A 327 7.93 -4.47 18.89
CA MET A 327 7.34 -4.83 20.18
C MET A 327 6.42 -6.06 20.06
N MET A 328 6.53 -6.96 21.03
CA MET A 328 5.82 -8.24 21.00
C MET A 328 4.31 -8.08 21.20
N ARG A 329 3.58 -8.93 20.45
CA ARG A 329 2.12 -9.04 20.19
C ARG A 329 1.82 -8.88 18.69
N GLU A 330 2.58 -8.07 17.96
CA GLU A 330 2.52 -7.96 16.49
C GLU A 330 3.93 -8.03 15.86
N GLY A 331 4.96 -7.86 16.68
CA GLY A 331 6.34 -7.65 16.23
C GLY A 331 6.96 -8.80 15.42
N GLY A 332 6.47 -10.04 15.57
CA GLY A 332 6.95 -11.17 14.79
C GLY A 332 6.65 -11.05 13.29
N LEU A 333 5.46 -10.55 12.93
CA LEU A 333 5.11 -10.27 11.53
C LEU A 333 5.84 -9.01 11.05
N LEU A 334 5.83 -7.94 11.86
CA LEU A 334 6.46 -6.68 11.49
C LEU A 334 7.96 -6.85 11.20
N ALA A 335 8.70 -7.56 12.05
CA ALA A 335 10.12 -7.83 11.83
C ALA A 335 10.38 -8.55 10.51
N LYS A 336 9.55 -9.55 10.15
CA LYS A 336 9.65 -10.25 8.86
C LYS A 336 9.43 -9.30 7.68
N LEU A 337 8.42 -8.43 7.76
CA LEU A 337 8.11 -7.48 6.70
C LEU A 337 9.22 -6.42 6.54
N ILE A 338 9.72 -5.86 7.65
CA ILE A 338 10.80 -4.87 7.65
C ILE A 338 12.10 -5.46 7.08
N ASN A 339 12.45 -6.70 7.44
CA ASN A 339 13.61 -7.37 6.86
C ASN A 339 13.43 -7.68 5.37
N ALA A 340 12.20 -8.04 4.94
CA ALA A 340 11.90 -8.26 3.52
C ALA A 340 11.97 -6.96 2.68
N ALA A 341 11.80 -5.80 3.31
CA ALA A 341 11.97 -4.49 2.69
C ALA A 341 13.45 -4.06 2.56
N ALA A 342 14.40 -4.69 3.26
CA ALA A 342 15.81 -4.26 3.22
C ALA A 342 16.41 -4.11 1.80
N PRO A 343 16.14 -5.02 0.83
CA PRO A 343 16.69 -4.91 -0.52
C PRO A 343 16.11 -3.74 -1.34
N SER A 344 14.83 -3.38 -1.15
CA SER A 344 14.18 -2.31 -1.94
C SER A 344 14.78 -0.94 -1.65
N VAL A 345 15.15 -0.69 -0.38
CA VAL A 345 15.71 0.59 0.08
C VAL A 345 17.22 0.54 0.35
N SER A 346 17.88 -0.58 0.00
CA SER A 346 19.33 -0.80 0.21
C SER A 346 19.78 -0.48 1.64
N SER A 347 18.98 -0.91 2.61
CA SER A 347 19.20 -0.62 4.04
C SER A 347 19.83 -1.82 4.76
N PRO A 348 20.84 -1.61 5.62
CA PRO A 348 21.43 -2.68 6.42
C PRO A 348 20.70 -2.94 7.75
N VAL A 349 19.60 -2.23 8.04
CA VAL A 349 18.92 -2.35 9.34
C VAL A 349 18.25 -3.71 9.47
N GLU A 350 18.56 -4.40 10.57
CA GLU A 350 17.96 -5.67 10.94
C GLU A 350 16.80 -5.44 11.93
N ALA A 351 15.62 -5.97 11.61
CA ALA A 351 14.48 -5.94 12.48
C ALA A 351 14.35 -7.23 13.29
N GLU A 352 14.20 -7.11 14.61
CA GLU A 352 13.99 -8.25 15.50
C GLU A 352 12.90 -7.97 16.54
N PRO A 353 12.18 -9.01 17.03
CA PRO A 353 11.18 -8.79 18.06
C PRO A 353 11.80 -8.42 19.42
N ILE A 354 11.13 -7.54 20.17
CA ILE A 354 11.51 -7.17 21.54
C ILE A 354 10.37 -7.43 22.53
N TRP A 355 10.73 -8.06 23.66
CA TRP A 355 9.80 -8.44 24.71
C TRP A 355 9.57 -7.28 25.67
N LEU A 356 8.66 -6.39 25.28
CA LEU A 356 8.28 -5.22 26.06
C LEU A 356 6.75 -5.10 26.08
N SER A 357 6.15 -5.27 27.26
CA SER A 357 4.69 -5.21 27.41
C SER A 357 4.25 -4.01 28.24
N ARG A 358 3.09 -3.44 27.90
CA ARG A 358 2.50 -2.32 28.65
C ARG A 358 2.35 -2.66 30.14
N GLN A 359 1.92 -3.87 30.46
CA GLN A 359 1.69 -4.30 31.84
C GLN A 359 2.98 -4.36 32.64
N LEU A 360 4.08 -4.85 32.05
CA LEU A 360 5.37 -4.91 32.71
C LEU A 360 5.95 -3.50 32.93
N CYS A 361 5.94 -2.65 31.91
CA CYS A 361 6.46 -1.28 32.05
C CYS A 361 5.65 -0.48 33.08
N ALA A 362 4.32 -0.61 33.08
CA ALA A 362 3.46 0.09 34.02
C ALA A 362 3.64 -0.41 35.46
N ARG A 363 3.89 -1.72 35.66
CA ARG A 363 4.23 -2.22 37.00
C ARG A 363 5.57 -1.67 37.49
N ALA A 364 6.56 -1.57 36.59
CA ALA A 364 7.90 -1.09 36.92
C ALA A 364 7.98 0.42 37.19
N SER A 365 6.97 1.19 36.78
CA SER A 365 6.93 2.65 36.97
C SER A 365 6.46 3.08 38.35
N ILE A 366 6.06 2.16 39.23
CA ILE A 366 5.62 2.47 40.60
C ILE A 366 6.87 2.79 41.44
N VAL A 367 7.03 4.04 41.88
CA VAL A 367 8.20 4.47 42.67
C VAL A 367 7.86 4.50 44.15
N GLU A 368 6.80 5.20 44.52
CA GLU A 368 6.42 5.40 45.91
C GLU A 368 5.21 4.57 46.33
N GLY A 369 4.49 3.98 45.38
CA GLY A 369 3.23 3.29 45.62
C GLY A 369 2.14 4.27 46.05
N THR A 370 2.05 5.44 45.42
CA THR A 370 0.98 6.42 45.72
C THR A 370 -0.35 5.97 45.12
N ALA A 371 -1.45 6.54 45.63
CA ALA A 371 -2.77 6.30 45.05
C ALA A 371 -2.82 6.71 43.57
N GLU A 372 -2.18 7.82 43.20
CA GLU A 372 -2.11 8.32 41.82
C GLU A 372 -1.36 7.35 40.90
N GLU A 373 -0.19 6.85 41.32
CA GLU A 373 0.58 5.87 40.57
C GLU A 373 -0.22 4.58 40.33
N LEU A 374 -0.88 4.06 41.37
CA LEU A 374 -1.70 2.85 41.26
C LEU A 374 -2.97 3.09 40.43
N GLN A 375 -3.56 4.28 40.51
CA GLN A 375 -4.76 4.64 39.74
C GLN A 375 -4.46 4.79 38.25
N SER A 376 -3.27 5.28 37.87
CA SER A 376 -2.84 5.38 36.47
C SER A 376 -2.85 4.02 35.73
N LEU A 377 -2.68 2.91 36.48
CA LEU A 377 -2.70 1.55 35.94
C LEU A 377 -4.11 1.09 35.50
N PHE A 378 -5.16 1.81 35.91
CA PHE A 378 -6.54 1.56 35.53
C PHE A 378 -6.90 2.08 34.13
N GLU A 379 -6.07 2.91 33.49
CA GLU A 379 -6.35 3.52 32.18
C GLU A 379 -6.27 2.52 31.01
N ARG A 380 -7.15 1.53 30.99
CA ARG A 380 -7.22 0.47 29.97
C ARG A 380 -8.58 0.49 29.29
N ARG A 381 -8.64 0.07 28.01
CA ARG A 381 -9.90 -0.03 27.23
C ARG A 381 -10.94 -0.93 27.93
N ARG A 382 -10.46 -1.96 28.64
CA ARG A 382 -11.24 -2.81 29.55
C ARG A 382 -10.66 -2.70 30.96
N MET A 383 -11.47 -2.23 31.89
CA MET A 383 -11.16 -2.22 33.32
C MET A 383 -10.90 -3.66 33.82
N PRO A 384 -9.78 -3.93 34.51
CA PRO A 384 -9.50 -5.24 35.06
C PRO A 384 -10.45 -5.62 36.21
N THR A 385 -10.48 -6.89 36.58
CA THR A 385 -11.00 -7.32 37.89
C THR A 385 -10.01 -7.00 39.01
N VAL A 386 -10.46 -7.07 40.26
CA VAL A 386 -9.58 -6.97 41.44
C VAL A 386 -8.45 -8.00 41.35
N ALA A 387 -8.74 -9.24 40.97
CA ALA A 387 -7.73 -10.28 40.79
C ALA A 387 -6.71 -9.96 39.70
N GLU A 388 -7.16 -9.50 38.53
CA GLU A 388 -6.27 -9.13 37.41
C GLU A 388 -5.37 -7.94 37.79
N PHE A 389 -5.90 -7.00 38.58
CA PHE A 389 -5.14 -5.86 39.07
C PHE A 389 -4.12 -6.26 40.16
N CYS A 390 -4.53 -7.02 41.17
CA CYS A 390 -3.62 -7.47 42.22
C CYS A 390 -2.53 -8.37 41.63
N ALA A 391 -2.86 -9.24 40.67
CA ALA A 391 -1.88 -10.01 39.90
C ALA A 391 -0.91 -9.11 39.12
N THR A 392 -1.37 -7.96 38.60
CA THR A 392 -0.49 -6.96 37.98
C THR A 392 0.50 -6.39 39.01
N LEU A 393 0.09 -6.22 40.26
CA LEU A 393 0.95 -5.71 41.33
C LEU A 393 1.80 -6.79 42.02
N GLY A 394 1.61 -8.07 41.69
CA GLY A 394 2.26 -9.19 42.38
C GLY A 394 1.74 -9.41 43.81
N VAL A 395 0.46 -9.09 44.03
CA VAL A 395 -0.27 -9.18 45.30
C VAL A 395 -1.45 -10.16 45.15
N ASP A 396 -1.74 -10.94 46.18
CA ASP A 396 -2.97 -11.74 46.23
C ASP A 396 -4.15 -10.88 46.70
N PRO A 397 -5.34 -10.92 46.05
CA PRO A 397 -6.52 -10.17 46.49
C PRO A 397 -6.94 -10.41 47.95
N SER A 398 -6.64 -11.60 48.49
CA SER A 398 -6.92 -11.95 49.90
C SER A 398 -6.05 -11.20 50.90
N GLU A 399 -4.95 -10.61 50.45
CA GLU A 399 -4.07 -9.78 51.26
C GLU A 399 -4.53 -8.32 51.32
N VAL A 400 -5.51 -7.93 50.50
CA VAL A 400 -6.02 -6.54 50.47
C VAL A 400 -7.29 -6.43 51.32
N PRO A 401 -7.27 -5.64 52.43
CA PRO A 401 -8.41 -5.55 53.32
C PRO A 401 -9.72 -5.13 52.61
N GLY A 402 -10.80 -5.86 52.85
CA GLY A 402 -12.11 -5.61 52.25
C GLY A 402 -12.30 -6.15 50.83
N PHE A 403 -11.31 -6.84 50.27
CA PHE A 403 -11.36 -7.45 48.94
C PHE A 403 -11.18 -8.98 48.95
N GLU A 404 -11.13 -9.59 50.13
CA GLU A 404 -10.75 -11.00 50.36
C GLU A 404 -11.70 -11.99 49.68
N HIS A 405 -12.96 -11.61 49.53
CA HIS A 405 -14.02 -12.43 48.93
C HIS A 405 -14.56 -11.85 47.62
N THR A 406 -13.90 -10.85 47.05
CA THR A 406 -14.35 -10.18 45.82
C THR A 406 -13.32 -10.16 44.68
N PRO A 407 -12.54 -11.24 44.44
CA PRO A 407 -11.51 -11.25 43.38
C PRO A 407 -12.07 -10.98 41.98
N ASN A 408 -13.34 -11.32 41.74
CA ASN A 408 -14.02 -11.12 40.46
C ASN A 408 -14.77 -9.78 40.35
N ALA A 409 -14.72 -8.92 41.39
CA ALA A 409 -15.30 -7.58 41.29
C ALA A 409 -14.58 -6.79 40.19
N ARG A 410 -15.36 -6.13 39.33
CA ARG A 410 -14.84 -5.38 38.20
C ARG A 410 -14.62 -3.93 38.57
N LEU A 411 -13.46 -3.39 38.23
CA LEU A 411 -13.03 -2.05 38.59
C LEU A 411 -13.81 -0.91 37.89
N HIS A 412 -14.79 -1.20 37.03
CA HIS A 412 -15.77 -0.21 36.56
C HIS A 412 -16.85 0.18 37.60
N GLN A 413 -16.94 -0.54 38.73
CA GLN A 413 -17.90 -0.20 39.78
C GLN A 413 -17.44 1.05 40.52
N PRO A 414 -18.31 2.05 40.74
CA PRO A 414 -17.92 3.28 41.43
C PRO A 414 -17.32 3.00 42.81
N ARG A 415 -16.24 3.72 43.17
CA ARG A 415 -15.53 3.61 44.46
C ARG A 415 -14.69 2.34 44.66
N VAL A 416 -14.82 1.34 43.80
CA VAL A 416 -14.05 0.09 43.92
C VAL A 416 -12.57 0.32 43.61
N PRO A 417 -12.18 1.01 42.53
CA PRO A 417 -10.77 1.35 42.25
C PRO A 417 -10.13 2.22 43.33
N GLU A 418 -10.85 3.26 43.77
CA GLU A 418 -10.38 4.20 44.78
C GLU A 418 -10.16 3.47 46.10
N ARG A 419 -11.15 2.68 46.56
CA ARG A 419 -10.99 1.88 47.78
C ARG A 419 -9.86 0.87 47.67
N LEU A 420 -9.73 0.17 46.53
CA LEU A 420 -8.67 -0.82 46.37
C LEU A 420 -7.28 -0.18 46.48
N THR A 421 -7.06 0.95 45.79
CA THR A 421 -5.80 1.69 45.86
C THR A 421 -5.55 2.27 47.25
N GLU A 422 -6.57 2.84 47.89
CA GLU A 422 -6.47 3.33 49.27
C GLU A 422 -6.05 2.22 50.24
N GLN A 423 -6.64 1.02 50.17
CA GLN A 423 -6.29 -0.08 51.07
C GLN A 423 -4.85 -0.54 50.87
N ILE A 424 -4.35 -0.58 49.63
CA ILE A 424 -2.94 -0.91 49.34
C ILE A 424 -2.01 0.17 49.88
N VAL A 425 -2.38 1.46 49.75
CA VAL A 425 -1.56 2.60 50.19
C VAL A 425 -1.52 2.73 51.72
N LEU A 426 -2.63 2.43 52.39
CA LEU A 426 -2.78 2.52 53.85
C LEU A 426 -2.09 1.39 54.60
N ASP A 427 -1.83 0.25 53.95
CA ASP A 427 -1.06 -0.86 54.50
C ASP A 427 0.44 -0.68 54.19
N PRO A 428 1.29 -0.33 55.19
CA PRO A 428 2.71 -0.06 54.95
C PRO A 428 3.50 -1.28 54.48
N GLU A 429 3.14 -2.50 54.92
CA GLU A 429 3.83 -3.73 54.54
C GLU A 429 3.51 -4.09 53.09
N LEU A 430 2.22 -4.00 52.74
CA LEU A 430 1.76 -4.27 51.38
C LEU A 430 2.31 -3.25 50.38
N ARG A 431 2.26 -1.96 50.73
CA ARG A 431 2.85 -0.88 49.93
C ARG A 431 4.34 -1.09 49.73
N ALA A 432 5.09 -1.40 50.79
CA ALA A 432 6.54 -1.63 50.70
C ALA A 432 6.87 -2.83 49.80
N ARG A 433 6.07 -3.90 49.84
CA ARG A 433 6.23 -5.06 48.95
C ARG A 433 5.99 -4.70 47.48
N VAL A 434 4.93 -3.96 47.17
CA VAL A 434 4.63 -3.51 45.80
C VAL A 434 5.78 -2.65 45.26
N VAL A 435 6.28 -1.70 46.05
CA VAL A 435 7.41 -0.83 45.68
C VAL A 435 8.68 -1.65 45.47
N ALA A 436 8.99 -2.60 46.36
CA ALA A 436 10.19 -3.44 46.23
C ALA A 436 10.15 -4.30 44.96
N GLN A 437 9.02 -4.94 44.67
CA GLN A 437 8.83 -5.73 43.45
C GLN A 437 8.90 -4.87 42.18
N SER A 438 8.37 -3.65 42.23
CA SER A 438 8.45 -2.70 41.12
C SER A 438 9.89 -2.27 40.85
N SER A 439 10.65 -1.92 41.89
CA SER A 439 12.07 -1.55 41.80
C SER A 439 12.93 -2.68 41.20
N GLU A 440 12.71 -3.92 41.66
CA GLU A 440 13.41 -5.08 41.09
C GLU A 440 13.08 -5.27 39.60
N LEU A 441 11.80 -5.17 39.24
CA LEU A 441 11.38 -5.29 37.84
C LEU A 441 11.96 -4.15 36.98
N ARG A 442 11.96 -2.92 37.48
CA ARG A 442 12.55 -1.75 36.81
C ARG A 442 14.01 -2.01 36.46
N GLY A 443 14.80 -2.46 37.44
CA GLY A 443 16.21 -2.81 37.22
C GLY A 443 16.39 -3.92 36.17
N ARG A 444 15.49 -4.91 36.11
CA ARG A 444 15.52 -5.95 35.08
C ARG A 444 15.18 -5.41 33.68
N ILE A 445 14.16 -4.57 33.56
CA ILE A 445 13.76 -3.95 32.29
C ILE A 445 14.86 -3.04 31.76
N VAL A 446 15.43 -2.17 32.61
CA VAL A 446 16.51 -1.25 32.18
C VAL A 446 17.72 -2.04 31.66
N ARG A 447 18.19 -3.03 32.43
CA ARG A 447 19.30 -3.91 31.96
C ARG A 447 18.96 -4.66 30.68
N TYR A 448 17.70 -5.05 30.51
CA TYR A 448 17.24 -5.70 29.29
C TYR A 448 17.33 -4.73 28.09
N LEU A 449 16.78 -3.53 28.20
CA LEU A 449 16.82 -2.51 27.15
C LEU A 449 18.25 -2.10 26.79
N GLU A 450 19.11 -1.88 27.80
CA GLU A 450 20.53 -1.55 27.61
C GLU A 450 21.28 -2.68 26.90
N LYS A 451 20.96 -3.94 27.21
CA LYS A 451 21.55 -5.11 26.54
C LYS A 451 21.09 -5.24 25.08
N MET A 452 19.86 -4.85 24.78
CA MET A 452 19.33 -4.91 23.40
C MET A 452 19.94 -3.82 22.52
N CYS A 453 20.33 -2.66 23.08
CA CYS A 453 20.95 -1.60 22.31
C CYS A 453 22.30 -2.07 21.72
N PRO A 454 22.51 -1.95 20.38
CA PRO A 454 23.76 -2.37 19.76
C PRO A 454 24.98 -1.60 20.32
N PRO A 455 26.17 -2.24 20.40
CA PRO A 455 27.38 -1.58 20.90
C PRO A 455 27.75 -0.34 20.07
N GLY A 456 27.96 0.78 20.75
CA GLY A 456 28.30 2.06 20.11
C GLY A 456 27.10 2.90 19.66
N GLU A 457 25.88 2.39 19.87
CA GLU A 457 24.65 3.14 19.67
C GLU A 457 24.10 3.65 21.01
N ASP A 458 23.36 4.75 20.96
CA ASP A 458 22.71 5.41 22.11
C ASP A 458 21.18 5.48 21.93
N ARG A 459 20.67 4.86 20.87
CA ARG A 459 19.26 4.91 20.45
C ARG A 459 18.70 3.51 20.25
N LEU A 460 17.54 3.26 20.83
CA LEU A 460 16.75 2.06 20.63
C LEU A 460 15.55 2.41 19.74
N VAL A 461 15.54 1.93 18.50
CA VAL A 461 14.40 2.11 17.60
C VAL A 461 13.32 1.09 17.94
N LEU A 462 12.18 1.54 18.42
CA LEU A 462 11.02 0.72 18.76
C LEU A 462 9.97 0.80 17.66
N VAL A 463 9.40 -0.34 17.27
CA VAL A 463 8.41 -0.44 16.18
C VAL A 463 7.15 -1.13 16.64
N ASP A 464 5.98 -0.59 16.28
CA ASP A 464 4.66 -1.13 16.61
C ASP A 464 3.59 -0.61 15.63
N LEU A 465 2.36 -1.12 15.69
CA LEU A 465 1.24 -0.58 14.93
C LEU A 465 0.78 0.79 15.46
N GLY A 466 0.73 0.96 16.79
CA GLY A 466 0.23 2.20 17.41
C GLY A 466 -0.38 1.98 18.80
N TRP A 467 -1.22 2.87 19.32
CA TRP A 467 -1.61 4.16 18.74
C TRP A 467 -1.16 5.35 19.59
N GLY A 468 -0.94 5.15 20.88
CA GLY A 468 -0.52 6.23 21.78
C GLY A 468 0.98 6.31 22.01
N ALA A 469 1.78 5.29 21.70
CA ALA A 469 3.17 5.12 22.18
C ALA A 469 3.32 4.87 23.70
N THR A 470 2.34 4.19 24.34
CA THR A 470 2.32 4.06 25.82
C THR A 470 3.48 3.25 26.36
N ILE A 471 3.84 2.17 25.66
CA ILE A 471 4.94 1.29 26.09
C ILE A 471 6.26 2.04 26.02
N GLN A 472 6.49 2.81 24.95
CA GLN A 472 7.66 3.66 24.78
C GLN A 472 7.76 4.72 25.89
N THR A 473 6.70 5.52 26.12
CA THR A 473 6.71 6.56 27.16
C THR A 473 7.02 5.98 28.54
N LEU A 474 6.45 4.82 28.88
CA LEU A 474 6.77 4.15 30.14
C LEU A 474 8.23 3.72 30.17
N ALA A 475 8.75 3.10 29.10
CA ALA A 475 10.14 2.69 29.01
C ALA A 475 11.12 3.87 29.14
N ASP A 476 10.84 5.00 28.48
CA ASP A 476 11.62 6.23 28.61
C ASP A 476 11.64 6.75 30.05
N GLY A 477 10.50 6.68 30.75
CA GLY A 477 10.41 7.00 32.17
C GLY A 477 11.31 6.10 33.02
N LEU A 478 11.30 4.78 32.77
CA LEU A 478 12.15 3.83 33.50
C LEU A 478 13.65 4.07 33.26
N LEU A 479 14.03 4.36 32.01
CA LEU A 479 15.43 4.66 31.64
C LEU A 479 15.90 5.96 32.31
N ARG A 480 15.07 7.00 32.27
CA ARG A 480 15.36 8.29 32.90
C ARG A 480 15.52 8.18 34.41
N GLU A 481 14.61 7.45 35.07
CA GLU A 481 14.66 7.19 36.51
C GLU A 481 15.91 6.40 36.92
N ALA A 482 16.37 5.48 36.06
CA ALA A 482 17.62 4.75 36.28
C ALA A 482 18.88 5.55 35.92
N GLY A 483 18.75 6.78 35.41
CA GLY A 483 19.87 7.61 34.96
C GLY A 483 20.58 7.08 33.71
N SER A 484 19.89 6.26 32.90
CA SER A 484 20.43 5.73 31.65
C SER A 484 20.50 6.83 30.58
N GLU A 485 21.57 6.85 29.78
CA GLU A 485 21.71 7.78 28.64
C GLU A 485 20.99 7.28 27.38
N LEU A 486 20.50 6.03 27.40
CA LEU A 486 19.79 5.40 26.30
C LEU A 486 18.50 6.16 25.96
N ARG A 487 18.32 6.46 24.67
CA ARG A 487 17.11 7.11 24.15
C ARG A 487 16.30 6.13 23.30
N THR A 488 14.99 6.34 23.21
CA THR A 488 14.15 5.57 22.29
C THR A 488 13.67 6.44 21.13
N ILE A 489 13.44 5.80 19.98
CA ILE A 489 12.74 6.39 18.83
C ILE A 489 11.60 5.45 18.47
N GLY A 490 10.37 5.95 18.50
CA GLY A 490 9.16 5.17 18.24
C GLY A 490 8.67 5.35 16.81
N LEU A 491 8.59 4.25 16.07
CA LEU A 491 8.10 4.19 14.70
C LEU A 491 6.79 3.38 14.66
N TYR A 492 5.69 4.06 14.34
CA TYR A 492 4.35 3.51 14.43
C TYR A 492 3.61 3.54 13.08
N LEU A 493 2.73 2.58 12.82
CA LEU A 493 1.90 2.63 11.61
C LEU A 493 0.97 3.86 11.63
N ILE A 494 0.23 4.07 12.72
CA ILE A 494 -0.54 5.29 12.98
C ILE A 494 -0.32 5.70 14.45
N THR A 495 -0.39 7.00 14.72
CA THR A 495 -0.50 7.52 16.08
C THR A 495 -1.76 8.39 16.24
N THR A 496 -2.34 8.37 17.43
CA THR A 496 -3.53 9.17 17.78
C THR A 496 -3.15 10.47 18.48
N GLU A 497 -4.13 11.32 18.77
CA GLU A 497 -3.93 12.57 19.53
C GLU A 497 -3.23 12.35 20.88
N ARG A 498 -3.39 11.18 21.52
CA ARG A 498 -2.67 10.81 22.75
C ARG A 498 -1.14 10.80 22.58
N ALA A 499 -0.64 10.55 21.37
CA ALA A 499 0.78 10.65 21.09
C ALA A 499 1.26 12.11 21.08
N ALA A 500 0.39 13.08 20.79
CA ALA A 500 0.74 14.50 20.76
C ALA A 500 1.21 14.99 22.14
N GLU A 501 0.47 14.63 23.20
CA GLU A 501 0.86 14.95 24.59
C GLU A 501 2.24 14.37 24.91
N ARG A 502 2.49 13.13 24.52
CA ARG A 502 3.77 12.44 24.78
C ARG A 502 4.94 13.03 23.99
N MET A 503 4.69 13.52 22.78
CA MET A 503 5.67 14.24 21.98
C MET A 503 6.02 15.58 22.63
N ILE A 504 5.04 16.29 23.20
CA ILE A 504 5.28 17.53 23.97
C ILE A 504 6.14 17.23 25.20
N ASP A 505 5.91 16.09 25.85
CA ASP A 505 6.70 15.61 26.99
C ASP A 505 8.11 15.09 26.60
N GLY A 506 8.47 15.20 25.31
CA GLY A 506 9.80 14.89 24.79
C GLY A 506 10.01 13.44 24.33
N THR A 507 8.94 12.64 24.23
CA THR A 507 9.00 11.28 23.65
C THR A 507 9.16 11.39 22.13
N ASP A 508 10.18 10.75 21.55
CA ASP A 508 10.41 10.78 20.10
C ASP A 508 9.49 9.77 19.38
N VAL A 509 8.35 10.26 18.88
CA VAL A 509 7.26 9.45 18.31
C VAL A 509 7.00 9.86 16.86
N HIS A 510 6.92 8.88 15.96
CA HIS A 510 6.62 9.08 14.56
C HIS A 510 5.58 8.09 14.06
N GLY A 511 4.56 8.59 13.36
CA GLY A 511 3.58 7.77 12.64
C GLY A 511 3.81 7.78 11.11
N TYR A 512 3.59 6.64 10.45
CA TYR A 512 3.71 6.51 8.99
C TYR A 512 2.47 7.05 8.25
N LEU A 513 1.30 6.45 8.47
CA LEU A 513 0.06 6.84 7.77
C LEU A 513 -0.60 8.07 8.38
N ALA A 514 -0.43 8.25 9.69
CA ALA A 514 -0.96 9.38 10.43
C ALA A 514 -0.12 9.66 11.67
N ASN A 515 0.07 10.94 11.95
CA ASN A 515 0.85 11.41 13.09
C ASN A 515 0.00 12.27 14.01
N ALA A 516 0.03 12.01 15.31
CA ALA A 516 -0.74 12.75 16.32
C ALA A 516 -2.26 12.85 16.00
N GLY A 517 -2.83 11.81 15.39
CA GLY A 517 -4.24 11.76 15.01
C GLY A 517 -4.59 12.50 13.71
N GLN A 518 -3.61 13.00 12.96
CA GLN A 518 -3.85 13.74 11.71
C GLN A 518 -3.59 12.86 10.47
N PRO A 519 -4.51 12.85 9.47
CA PRO A 519 -5.79 13.57 9.42
C PRO A 519 -6.91 12.87 10.22
N PRO A 520 -7.80 13.60 10.93
CA PRO A 520 -8.73 13.03 11.90
C PRO A 520 -9.78 12.10 11.29
N GLY A 521 -10.38 12.44 10.13
CA GLY A 521 -11.45 11.63 9.53
C GLY A 521 -11.05 10.16 9.26
N PRO A 522 -10.00 9.91 8.46
CA PRO A 522 -9.49 8.55 8.23
C PRO A 522 -9.00 7.87 9.50
N VAL A 523 -8.33 8.61 10.40
CA VAL A 523 -7.82 8.05 11.67
C VAL A 523 -8.98 7.61 12.56
N ASP A 524 -9.99 8.45 12.77
CA ASP A 524 -11.15 8.14 13.61
C ASP A 524 -11.95 6.95 13.06
N ALA A 525 -12.12 6.90 11.74
CA ALA A 525 -12.79 5.79 11.06
C ALA A 525 -12.07 4.45 11.31
N PHE A 526 -10.74 4.46 11.25
CA PHE A 526 -9.90 3.29 11.54
C PHE A 526 -9.92 2.95 13.05
N MET A 527 -9.75 3.95 13.91
CA MET A 527 -9.68 3.82 15.37
C MET A 527 -10.99 3.37 16.03
N ARG A 528 -12.11 3.38 15.29
CA ARG A 528 -13.35 2.71 15.68
C ARG A 528 -13.16 1.20 15.86
N SER A 529 -12.30 0.55 15.07
CA SER A 529 -12.12 -0.90 15.09
C SER A 529 -10.68 -1.34 14.75
N PRO A 530 -9.65 -0.85 15.49
CA PRO A 530 -8.25 -1.21 15.26
C PRO A 530 -7.96 -2.70 15.52
N GLU A 531 -8.83 -3.38 16.28
CA GLU A 531 -8.69 -4.80 16.61
C GLU A 531 -8.62 -5.70 15.39
N LEU A 532 -9.22 -5.28 14.26
CA LEU A 532 -9.12 -6.04 13.02
C LEU A 532 -7.66 -6.16 12.59
N LEU A 533 -6.91 -5.06 12.57
CA LEU A 533 -5.50 -5.07 12.19
C LEU A 533 -4.63 -5.77 13.24
N GLU A 534 -4.88 -5.49 14.53
CA GLU A 534 -4.17 -6.15 15.63
C GLU A 534 -4.32 -7.68 15.52
N GLN A 535 -5.54 -8.19 15.32
CA GLN A 535 -5.82 -9.62 15.21
C GLN A 535 -5.12 -10.29 14.04
N ILE A 536 -4.98 -9.60 12.91
CA ILE A 536 -4.32 -10.15 11.73
C ILE A 536 -2.79 -10.19 11.93
N CYS A 537 -2.24 -9.28 12.73
CA CYS A 537 -0.81 -9.22 13.00
C CYS A 537 -0.38 -10.08 14.22
N MET A 538 -1.34 -10.64 14.96
CA MET A 538 -1.03 -11.44 16.15
C MET A 538 -0.33 -12.77 15.79
N PRO A 539 0.80 -13.10 16.46
CA PRO A 539 1.47 -14.38 16.33
C PRO A 539 0.77 -15.46 17.17
N ASP A 540 1.09 -16.73 16.91
CA ASP A 540 0.49 -17.90 17.57
C ASP A 540 0.98 -18.16 19.01
N HIS A 541 1.60 -17.18 19.69
CA HIS A 541 2.15 -17.34 21.05
C HIS A 541 1.50 -16.40 22.07
N GLY A 542 1.47 -16.82 23.35
CA GLY A 542 0.80 -16.09 24.43
C GLY A 542 1.49 -14.78 24.87
N SER A 543 0.81 -14.04 25.77
CA SER A 543 1.29 -12.77 26.32
C SER A 543 2.51 -12.92 27.23
N GLN A 544 3.39 -11.92 27.22
CA GLN A 544 4.54 -11.86 28.12
C GLN A 544 4.13 -11.58 29.57
N ILE A 545 4.49 -12.48 30.49
CA ILE A 545 4.20 -12.36 31.93
C ILE A 545 5.43 -12.01 32.79
N GLY A 546 6.64 -12.00 32.20
CA GLY A 546 7.90 -11.68 32.88
C GLY A 546 9.08 -11.51 31.91
N LEU A 547 10.24 -11.14 32.46
CA LEU A 547 11.55 -11.10 31.80
C LEU A 547 12.50 -12.11 32.44
#